data_AF-A0A196SDC0-F1
#
_entry.id   AF-A0A196SDC0-F1
#
_cell.length_a   1.000
_cell.length_b   1.000
_cell.length_c   1.000
_cell.angle_alpha   90.00
_cell.angle_beta   90.00
_cell.angle_gamma   90.00
#
_symmetry.space_group_name_H-M   'P 1'
#
loop_
_entity.id
_entity.type
_entity.pdbx_description
1 polymer ?
#
loop_
_entity_poly.entity_id
_entity_poly.type
_entity_poly.pdbx_seq_one_letter_code
_entity_poly.pdbx_strand_id
1 'polypeptide(L)'
;MIFKTVEELNKYFLDHSYCVGFAPSNRDAELFVIVHRYMDAEKYPHLARWFTHMCSFNNKAYAFLMPLNYSEFPVVEEEFKFEVPEAKKEEPKKEEEEEE
;
A
#
# COMPACT_ATOMS: atom_id res chain seq x y z
N MET A 1 1.08 -8.84 -7.20
CA MET A 1 0.54 -7.70 -7.96
C MET A 1 1.44 -6.50 -7.74
N ILE A 2 1.79 -5.80 -8.82
CA ILE A 2 2.54 -4.55 -8.81
C ILE A 2 1.65 -3.56 -9.56
N PHE A 3 1.19 -2.52 -8.87
CA PHE A 3 0.45 -1.41 -9.48
C PHE A 3 1.46 -0.32 -9.83
N LYS A 4 1.36 0.23 -11.03
CA LYS A 4 2.29 1.27 -11.52
C LYS A 4 1.71 2.67 -11.37
N THR A 5 0.38 2.80 -11.39
CA THR A 5 -0.30 4.09 -11.32
C THR A 5 -1.50 4.08 -10.37
N VAL A 6 -1.94 5.27 -9.95
CA VAL A 6 -3.11 5.45 -9.07
C VAL A 6 -4.40 5.08 -9.80
N GLU A 7 -4.45 5.28 -11.11
CA GLU A 7 -5.55 4.86 -11.99
C GLU A 7 -5.73 3.33 -11.99
N GLU A 8 -4.64 2.57 -12.07
CA GLU A 8 -4.67 1.11 -12.00
C GLU A 8 -5.18 0.64 -10.63
N LEU A 9 -4.76 1.30 -9.57
CA LEU A 9 -5.22 1.06 -8.20
C LEU A 9 -6.72 1.33 -8.05
N ASN A 10 -7.21 2.46 -8.55
CA ASN A 10 -8.63 2.78 -8.50
C ASN A 10 -9.47 1.76 -9.31
N LYS A 11 -8.97 1.32 -10.47
CA LYS A 11 -9.62 0.27 -11.26
C LYS A 11 -9.61 -1.08 -10.54
N TYR A 12 -8.53 -1.41 -9.85
CA TYR A 12 -8.44 -2.65 -9.05
C TYR A 12 -9.43 -2.64 -7.88
N PHE A 13 -9.57 -1.51 -7.18
CA PHE A 13 -10.54 -1.39 -6.10
C PHE A 13 -11.99 -1.29 -6.58
N LEU A 14 -12.25 -1.27 -7.88
CA LEU A 14 -13.62 -1.37 -8.39
C LEU A 14 -14.28 -2.69 -7.98
N ASP A 15 -13.57 -3.80 -8.13
CA ASP A 15 -14.05 -5.16 -7.86
C ASP A 15 -13.38 -5.82 -6.64
N HIS A 16 -12.37 -5.19 -6.05
CA HIS A 16 -11.69 -5.69 -4.86
C HIS A 16 -11.91 -4.77 -3.65
N SER A 17 -12.13 -5.38 -2.49
CA SER A 17 -12.26 -4.65 -1.21
C SER A 17 -10.93 -4.49 -0.48
N TYR A 18 -9.90 -5.29 -0.83
CA TYR A 18 -8.57 -5.28 -0.21
C TYR A 18 -7.49 -5.63 -1.24
N CYS A 19 -6.24 -5.34 -0.91
CA CYS A 19 -5.09 -5.70 -1.73
C CYS A 19 -4.96 -7.22 -1.94
N VAL A 20 -5.37 -8.03 -0.97
CA VAL A 20 -5.32 -9.50 -1.03
C VAL A 20 -6.50 -10.09 -0.25
N GLY A 21 -7.25 -10.99 -0.88
CA GLY A 21 -8.33 -11.73 -0.23
C GLY A 21 -9.52 -10.85 0.19
N PHE A 22 -10.17 -11.23 1.29
CA PHE A 22 -11.42 -10.61 1.77
C PHE A 22 -11.30 -9.98 3.16
N ALA A 23 -10.07 -9.82 3.65
CA ALA A 23 -9.74 -9.24 4.95
C ALA A 23 -8.55 -8.28 4.81
N PRO A 24 -8.43 -7.27 5.67
CA PRO A 24 -7.28 -6.36 5.65
C PRO A 24 -5.98 -7.13 5.88
N SER A 25 -4.95 -6.79 5.10
CA SER A 25 -3.64 -7.46 5.12
C SER A 25 -2.50 -6.46 5.34
N ASN A 26 -1.29 -6.96 5.60
CA ASN A 26 -0.09 -6.11 5.69
C ASN A 26 0.15 -5.30 4.41
N ARG A 27 -0.27 -5.81 3.26
CA ARG A 27 -0.17 -5.10 1.98
C ARG A 27 -1.11 -3.90 1.90
N ASP A 28 -2.28 -3.98 2.52
CA ASP A 28 -3.19 -2.84 2.65
C ASP A 28 -2.59 -1.76 3.55
N ALA A 29 -1.96 -2.17 4.64
CA ALA A 29 -1.24 -1.29 5.56
C ALA A 29 -0.07 -0.54 4.88
N GLU A 30 0.75 -1.23 4.09
CA GLU A 30 1.83 -0.63 3.29
C GLU A 30 1.27 0.38 2.28
N LEU A 31 0.23 -0.03 1.54
CA LEU A 31 -0.40 0.83 0.54
C LEU A 31 -1.02 2.07 1.19
N PHE A 32 -1.65 1.93 2.35
CA PHE A 32 -2.32 3.01 3.07
C PHE A 32 -1.36 4.16 3.43
N VAL A 33 -0.12 3.83 3.82
CA VAL A 33 0.94 4.80 4.13
C VAL A 33 1.46 5.54 2.88
N ILE A 34 1.33 4.95 1.70
CA ILE A 34 1.82 5.57 0.48
C ILE A 34 0.72 6.43 -0.14
N VAL A 35 -0.47 5.87 -0.26
CA VAL A 35 -1.55 6.42 -1.10
C VAL A 35 -2.28 7.59 -0.49
N HIS A 36 -2.17 7.82 0.83
CA HIS A 36 -2.76 9.00 1.49
C HIS A 36 -2.26 10.32 0.91
N ARG A 37 -1.08 10.34 0.25
CA ARG A 37 -0.52 11.54 -0.39
C ARG A 37 -1.07 11.84 -1.79
N TYR A 38 -1.75 10.87 -2.40
CA TYR A 38 -2.17 10.90 -3.80
C TYR A 38 -3.69 10.73 -3.95
N MET A 39 -4.41 10.88 -2.84
CA MET A 39 -5.83 10.58 -2.76
C MET A 39 -6.63 11.78 -3.27
N ASP A 40 -7.31 11.57 -4.38
CA ASP A 40 -8.27 12.50 -4.96
C ASP A 40 -9.61 11.76 -5.03
N ALA A 41 -10.53 12.11 -4.13
CA ALA A 41 -11.81 11.42 -4.00
C ALA A 41 -12.74 11.65 -5.18
N GLU A 42 -12.60 12.76 -5.91
CA GLU A 42 -13.39 13.05 -7.10
C GLU A 42 -12.88 12.24 -8.30
N LYS A 43 -11.55 12.13 -8.43
CA LYS A 43 -10.92 11.39 -9.54
C LYS A 43 -10.88 9.87 -9.31
N TYR A 44 -10.76 9.42 -8.07
CA TYR A 44 -10.55 8.01 -7.71
C TYR A 44 -11.51 7.52 -6.62
N PRO A 45 -12.82 7.41 -6.93
CA PRO A 45 -13.84 7.11 -5.93
C PRO A 45 -13.71 5.72 -5.29
N HIS A 46 -13.22 4.72 -6.03
CA HIS A 46 -13.08 3.34 -5.51
C HIS A 46 -11.88 3.23 -4.57
N LEU A 47 -10.79 3.90 -4.92
CA LEU A 47 -9.63 4.01 -4.05
C LEU A 47 -9.97 4.80 -2.78
N ALA A 48 -10.72 5.91 -2.92
CA ALA A 48 -11.20 6.70 -1.79
C ALA A 48 -12.08 5.88 -0.84
N ARG A 49 -13.02 5.08 -1.39
CA ARG A 49 -13.84 4.14 -0.61
C ARG A 49 -12.97 3.17 0.20
N TRP A 50 -11.99 2.53 -0.43
CA TRP A 50 -11.07 1.62 0.27
C TRP A 50 -10.26 2.38 1.33
N PHE A 51 -9.75 3.57 1.03
CA PHE A 51 -8.97 4.38 1.96
C PHE A 51 -9.78 4.75 3.20
N THR A 52 -11.02 5.22 3.01
CA THR A 52 -11.95 5.51 4.12
C THR A 52 -12.25 4.27 4.94
N HIS A 53 -12.43 3.12 4.29
CA HIS A 53 -12.59 1.85 5.00
C HIS A 53 -11.35 1.51 5.83
N MET A 54 -10.15 1.71 5.29
CA MET A 54 -8.90 1.49 6.02
C MET A 54 -8.73 2.45 7.22
N CYS A 55 -9.23 3.69 7.12
CA CYS A 55 -9.31 4.63 8.25
C CYS A 55 -10.25 4.16 9.37
N SER A 56 -11.18 3.22 9.12
CA SER A 56 -12.05 2.71 10.19
C SER A 56 -11.33 1.75 11.15
N PHE A 57 -10.19 1.19 10.74
CA PHE A 57 -9.38 0.35 11.63
C PHE A 57 -8.65 1.24 12.63
N ASN A 58 -8.90 1.01 13.92
CA ASN A 58 -8.23 1.70 15.02
C ASN A 58 -6.78 1.20 15.17
N ASN A 59 -5.95 1.47 14.17
CA ASN A 59 -4.55 1.14 14.17
C ASN A 59 -3.76 2.37 14.61
N LYS A 60 -3.20 2.30 15.82
CA LYS A 60 -2.38 3.37 16.41
C LYS A 60 -1.22 3.80 15.50
N ALA A 61 -0.75 2.91 14.63
CA ALA A 61 0.30 3.22 13.65
C ALA A 61 -0.08 4.31 12.65
N TYR A 62 -1.38 4.51 12.40
CA TYR A 62 -1.87 5.48 11.41
C TYR A 62 -2.79 6.55 11.99
N ALA A 63 -2.89 6.64 13.32
CA ALA A 63 -3.69 7.64 14.01
C ALA A 63 -3.30 9.08 13.62
N PHE A 64 -2.04 9.30 13.22
CA PHE A 64 -1.56 10.58 12.71
C PHE A 64 -2.21 11.01 11.38
N LEU A 65 -2.73 10.07 10.58
CA LEU A 65 -3.37 10.34 9.29
C LEU A 65 -4.89 10.60 9.40
N MET A 66 -5.49 10.33 10.57
CA MET A 66 -6.92 10.51 10.82
C MET A 66 -7.42 11.96 11.09
N PRO A 67 -6.60 12.99 11.40
CA PRO A 67 -7.12 14.35 11.59
C PRO A 67 -7.43 15.07 10.27
N LEU A 68 -7.23 14.44 9.11
CA LEU A 68 -7.48 15.05 7.81
C LEU A 68 -8.99 15.03 7.50
N ASN A 69 -9.60 16.20 7.61
CA ASN A 69 -10.88 16.51 6.98
C ASN A 69 -10.74 16.28 5.46
N TYR A 70 -11.62 15.45 4.88
CA TYR A 70 -11.52 14.92 3.51
C TYR A 70 -11.54 15.98 2.38
N SER A 71 -11.64 17.27 2.69
CA SER A 71 -11.71 18.38 1.72
C SER A 71 -10.37 19.08 1.42
N GLU A 72 -9.25 18.70 2.05
CA GLU A 72 -7.97 19.45 1.97
C GLU A 72 -6.76 18.57 1.60
N PHE A 73 -6.90 17.64 0.64
CA PHE A 73 -5.73 16.91 0.13
C PHE A 73 -4.96 17.74 -0.92
N PRO A 74 -3.67 18.09 -0.69
CA PRO A 74 -2.86 18.73 -1.71
C PRO A 74 -2.49 17.72 -2.80
N VAL A 75 -2.82 18.06 -4.06
CA VAL A 75 -2.44 17.29 -5.24
C VAL A 75 -0.92 17.37 -5.41
N VAL A 76 -0.21 16.26 -5.20
CA VAL A 76 1.22 16.15 -5.51
C VAL A 76 1.37 15.53 -6.90
N GLU A 77 1.83 16.32 -7.86
CA GLU A 77 1.99 15.98 -9.29
C GLU A 77 3.27 15.20 -9.63
N GLU A 78 4.06 14.74 -8.65
CA GLU A 78 5.29 13.99 -8.95
C GLU A 78 4.99 12.52 -9.29
N GLU A 79 5.26 12.14 -10.55
CA GLU A 79 5.30 10.76 -11.01
C GLU A 79 6.34 9.96 -10.23
N PHE A 80 5.87 9.09 -9.35
CA PHE A 80 6.74 8.21 -8.56
C PHE A 80 7.15 6.97 -9.36
N LYS A 81 8.45 6.84 -9.65
CA LYS A 81 9.07 5.58 -10.12
C LYS A 81 9.37 4.69 -8.92
N PHE A 82 8.60 3.61 -8.80
CA PHE A 82 8.86 2.54 -7.85
C PHE A 82 9.96 1.61 -8.40
N GLU A 83 11.18 1.72 -7.88
CA GLU A 83 12.23 0.72 -8.06
C GLU A 83 12.23 -0.25 -6.87
N VAL A 84 12.02 -1.53 -7.16
CA VAL A 84 12.07 -2.64 -6.20
C VAL A 84 13.54 -2.94 -5.90
N PRO A 85 14.01 -2.89 -4.64
CA PRO A 85 15.32 -3.42 -4.31
C PRO A 85 15.33 -4.93 -4.51
N GLU A 86 16.22 -5.40 -5.38
CA GLU A 86 16.40 -6.81 -5.73
C GLU A 86 16.80 -7.61 -4.47
N ALA A 87 15.96 -8.57 -4.09
CA ALA A 87 16.23 -9.48 -2.98
C ALA A 87 17.51 -10.27 -3.28
N LYS A 88 18.57 -10.05 -2.51
CA LYS A 88 19.75 -10.92 -2.51
C LYS A 88 19.30 -12.33 -2.18
N LYS A 89 19.47 -13.25 -3.13
CA LYS A 89 19.40 -14.70 -2.92
C LYS A 89 20.29 -15.08 -1.73
N GLU A 90 19.69 -15.75 -0.74
CA GLU A 90 20.43 -16.56 0.23
C GLU A 90 21.07 -17.76 -0.52
N GLU A 91 22.38 -17.93 -0.37
CA GLU A 91 23.08 -19.16 -0.72
C GLU A 91 23.20 -20.02 0.56
N PRO A 92 22.93 -21.35 0.51
CA PRO A 92 23.12 -22.22 1.66
C PRO A 92 24.60 -22.61 1.76
N LYS A 93 25.26 -22.31 2.89
CA LYS A 93 26.65 -22.73 3.15
C LYS A 93 26.68 -23.96 4.06
N LYS A 94 26.83 -25.11 3.39
CA LYS A 94 27.54 -26.36 3.70
C LYS A 94 28.02 -26.61 5.15
N GLU A 95 27.58 -27.75 5.67
CA GLU A 95 28.15 -28.48 6.82
C GLU A 95 29.60 -28.90 6.51
N GLU A 96 30.52 -28.67 7.46
CA GLU A 96 31.86 -29.27 7.48
C GLU A 96 31.92 -30.28 8.64
N GLU A 97 32.08 -31.54 8.24
CA GLU A 97 32.49 -32.69 9.04
C GLU A 97 34.02 -32.68 9.04
N GLU A 98 34.68 -32.59 10.21
CA GLU A 98 36.13 -32.75 10.32
C GLU A 98 36.42 -33.88 11.31
N GLU A 99 36.92 -34.98 10.74
CA GLU A 99 37.40 -36.19 11.37
C GLU A 99 38.94 -36.11 11.37
N GLU A 100 39.57 -35.89 12.54
CA GLU A 100 40.91 -36.42 12.91
C GLU A 100 41.19 -36.25 14.42
#